data_AF-A0A7S2U9D4-F1
#
_entry.id   AF-A0A7S2U9D4-F1
#
_cell.length_a   1.000
_cell.length_b   1.000
_cell.length_c   1.000
_cell.angle_alpha   90.00
_cell.angle_beta   90.00
_cell.angle_gamma   90.00
#
_symmetry.space_group_name_H-M   'P 1'
#
loop_
_entity.id
_entity.type
_entity.pdbx_description
1 polymer ?
#
loop_
_entity_poly.entity_id
_entity_poly.type
_entity_poly.pdbx_seq_one_letter_code
_entity_poly.pdbx_strand_id
1 'polypeptide(L)'
;MESVLNDPEAKIASPELNVAYRMSTDEYYELTPYAKDLEENWGPAPGNLNSDGQNLVIYGKQFGNVFIGVQPSFGYEGDPMRLLFAKSASPHHGFAAYYTYLEKIFEADAVLHFGTHGSLEFMPGKQVGMSGQCYPDRLINSLPSAYLYAANNPSEATIAKRRSYSATVSYLTPPAENAGLYKGLKELKELISSFQGLRGNEGRGVAIVNSIVSTAYTCNLDKDVDLPPLDTYDAKTDTPEGRDVIVGQVYSQIMQIESRLLPCGLHTVGVPPSAEEAIATLVNIAQLDRPEDEIEGLPRVIASSIGRDINEIYRGNNKGILADVELNEKITTAARAATRALVEQSTDSDGRVKEVKNMFDEVGNFFGSMMGAKKPWTNAIVKAGFPDVNEDRLQPVMTYLEFCLNQIVKDNELGGIMELLNGEFLMPAPGGDPIRNPDVLPTGRNMHALDPSSIPTAAAVEVSEAVVRKLLEKLADDNNGEFPESIAFTLWGTDNIKTYGESLAQVLALVGVRPVSDSLGRVNKVELIPLEELGR
;
A
#
# COMPACT_ATOMS: atom_id res chain seq x y z
N MET A 1 -14.72 5.25 -28.62
CA MET A 1 -14.94 5.85 -27.29
C MET A 1 -16.07 6.89 -27.32
N GLU A 2 -16.07 7.84 -28.26
CA GLU A 2 -17.21 8.77 -28.46
C GLU A 2 -18.56 8.06 -28.70
N SER A 3 -18.55 6.94 -29.42
CA SER A 3 -19.74 6.12 -29.66
C SER A 3 -20.36 5.46 -28.42
N VAL A 4 -19.67 5.50 -27.27
CA VAL A 4 -20.14 4.95 -25.98
C VAL A 4 -20.44 6.07 -25.00
N LEU A 5 -19.57 7.10 -24.95
CA LEU A 5 -19.74 8.23 -24.03
C LEU A 5 -20.83 9.21 -24.47
N ASN A 6 -21.09 9.32 -25.78
CA ASN A 6 -22.02 10.30 -26.35
C ASN A 6 -23.16 9.64 -27.15
N ASP A 7 -23.47 8.37 -26.87
CA ASP A 7 -24.61 7.71 -27.52
C ASP A 7 -25.92 8.41 -27.10
N PRO A 8 -26.63 9.10 -28.02
CA PRO A 8 -27.87 9.82 -27.70
C PRO A 8 -29.01 8.90 -27.27
N GLU A 9 -28.91 7.60 -27.57
CA GLU A 9 -29.87 6.58 -27.18
C GLU A 9 -29.49 5.86 -25.88
N ALA A 10 -28.34 6.20 -25.26
CA ALA A 10 -27.93 5.67 -23.96
C ALA A 10 -28.89 6.10 -22.86
N LYS A 11 -29.95 5.31 -22.65
CA LYS A 11 -30.86 5.45 -21.52
C LYS A 11 -30.25 4.76 -20.31
N ILE A 12 -29.99 5.55 -19.26
CA ILE A 12 -29.72 5.02 -17.91
C ILE A 12 -30.87 4.05 -17.57
N ALA A 13 -30.52 2.80 -17.24
CA ALA A 13 -31.43 1.70 -16.92
C ALA A 13 -32.22 1.05 -18.09
N SER A 14 -31.68 1.00 -19.31
CA SER A 14 -32.20 0.08 -20.34
C SER A 14 -31.68 -1.36 -20.12
N PRO A 15 -32.54 -2.40 -20.07
CA PRO A 15 -32.12 -3.80 -19.93
C PRO A 15 -31.37 -4.35 -21.16
N GLU A 16 -31.34 -3.61 -22.26
CA GLU A 16 -30.68 -4.00 -23.52
C GLU A 16 -29.42 -3.18 -23.85
N LEU A 17 -29.02 -2.24 -22.99
CA LEU A 17 -27.83 -1.44 -23.25
C LEU A 17 -26.57 -2.33 -23.21
N ASN A 18 -25.81 -2.37 -24.31
CA ASN A 18 -24.54 -3.08 -24.45
C ASN A 18 -24.62 -4.61 -24.36
N VAL A 19 -25.68 -5.22 -24.90
CA VAL A 19 -25.69 -6.66 -25.22
C VAL A 19 -24.83 -6.91 -26.46
N ALA A 20 -23.71 -7.60 -26.29
CA ALA A 20 -22.83 -7.99 -27.38
C ALA A 20 -23.33 -9.24 -28.12
N TYR A 21 -23.91 -10.17 -27.37
CA TYR A 21 -24.34 -11.46 -27.89
C TYR A 21 -25.49 -12.04 -27.06
N ARG A 22 -26.41 -12.75 -27.73
CA ARG A 22 -27.48 -13.51 -27.10
C ARG A 22 -27.28 -14.98 -27.45
N MET A 23 -26.81 -15.75 -26.47
CA MET A 23 -26.52 -17.17 -26.60
C MET A 23 -27.79 -17.95 -26.30
N SER A 24 -28.26 -18.73 -27.29
CA SER A 24 -29.42 -19.60 -27.08
C SER A 24 -29.09 -20.70 -26.08
N THR A 25 -30.10 -21.26 -25.40
CA THR A 25 -29.86 -22.37 -24.46
C THR A 25 -29.26 -23.59 -25.14
N ASP A 26 -29.71 -23.90 -26.35
CA ASP A 26 -29.21 -25.06 -27.11
C ASP A 26 -27.72 -24.89 -27.44
N GLU A 27 -27.33 -23.72 -27.94
CA GLU A 27 -25.93 -23.38 -28.21
C GLU A 27 -25.09 -23.39 -26.92
N TYR A 28 -25.63 -22.86 -25.82
CA TYR A 28 -24.94 -22.87 -24.52
C TYR A 28 -24.64 -24.29 -24.03
N TYR A 29 -25.62 -25.19 -24.10
CA TYR A 29 -25.43 -26.60 -23.69
C TYR A 29 -24.51 -27.37 -24.63
N GLU A 30 -24.47 -27.02 -25.93
CA GLU A 30 -23.55 -27.60 -26.90
C GLU A 30 -22.10 -27.17 -26.63
N LEU A 31 -21.89 -25.86 -26.41
CA LEU A 31 -20.55 -25.28 -26.27
C LEU A 31 -19.99 -25.35 -24.83
N THR A 32 -20.84 -25.59 -23.82
CA THR A 32 -20.45 -25.61 -22.41
C THR A 32 -20.72 -26.98 -21.77
N PRO A 33 -19.78 -27.95 -21.84
CA PRO A 33 -20.01 -29.32 -21.39
C PRO A 33 -20.39 -29.47 -19.92
N TYR A 34 -19.91 -28.55 -19.07
CA TYR A 34 -20.18 -28.54 -17.63
C TYR A 34 -21.44 -27.75 -17.25
N ALA A 35 -22.23 -27.25 -18.21
CA ALA A 35 -23.44 -26.48 -17.94
C ALA A 35 -24.44 -27.23 -17.04
N LYS A 36 -24.56 -28.55 -17.22
CA LYS A 36 -25.45 -29.40 -16.40
C LYS A 36 -25.07 -29.44 -14.92
N ASP A 37 -23.78 -29.32 -14.61
CA ASP A 37 -23.31 -29.31 -13.22
C ASP A 37 -23.79 -28.05 -12.47
N LEU A 38 -24.12 -26.98 -13.20
CA LEU A 38 -24.58 -25.71 -12.62
C LEU A 38 -26.08 -25.74 -12.26
N GLU A 39 -26.85 -26.68 -12.82
CA GLU A 39 -28.29 -26.75 -12.65
C GLU A 39 -28.70 -27.08 -11.21
N GLU A 40 -27.83 -27.77 -10.45
CA GLU A 40 -28.07 -28.09 -9.04
C GLU A 40 -28.35 -26.82 -8.22
N ASN A 41 -27.62 -25.75 -8.51
CA ASN A 41 -27.71 -24.48 -7.78
C ASN A 41 -28.56 -23.42 -8.48
N TRP A 42 -28.62 -23.46 -9.82
CA TRP A 42 -29.17 -22.36 -10.62
C TRP A 42 -30.40 -22.76 -11.46
N GLY A 43 -30.82 -24.03 -11.43
CA GLY A 43 -31.86 -24.56 -12.30
C GLY A 43 -31.41 -24.66 -13.76
N PRO A 44 -32.30 -24.99 -14.71
CA PRO A 44 -31.94 -25.06 -16.13
C PRO A 44 -31.60 -23.69 -16.72
N ALA A 45 -30.71 -23.66 -17.72
CA ALA A 45 -30.43 -22.46 -18.51
C ALA A 45 -31.70 -21.94 -19.23
N PRO A 46 -31.87 -20.63 -19.45
CA PRO A 46 -30.89 -19.55 -19.24
C PRO A 46 -30.83 -19.03 -17.79
N GLY A 47 -31.63 -19.58 -16.88
CA GLY A 47 -31.73 -19.09 -15.50
C GLY A 47 -32.24 -17.64 -15.39
N ASN A 48 -32.03 -17.04 -14.22
CA ASN A 48 -32.55 -15.70 -13.89
C ASN A 48 -31.51 -14.57 -14.00
N LEU A 49 -30.21 -14.91 -14.03
CA LEU A 49 -29.11 -13.94 -14.06
C LEU A 49 -28.52 -13.86 -15.46
N ASN A 50 -28.32 -12.64 -15.96
CA ASN A 50 -27.85 -12.35 -17.33
C ASN A 50 -28.68 -13.12 -18.37
N SER A 51 -30.00 -12.99 -18.27
CA SER A 51 -30.97 -13.69 -19.09
C SER A 51 -32.06 -12.72 -19.54
N ASP A 52 -32.51 -12.85 -20.78
CA ASP A 52 -33.71 -12.15 -21.30
C ASP A 52 -34.98 -13.00 -21.17
N GLY A 53 -34.89 -14.14 -20.49
CA GLY A 53 -35.94 -15.14 -20.33
C GLY A 53 -35.89 -16.26 -21.36
N GLN A 54 -35.19 -16.07 -22.49
CA GLN A 54 -35.00 -17.10 -23.53
C GLN A 54 -33.53 -17.43 -23.78
N ASN A 55 -32.65 -16.43 -23.68
CA ASN A 55 -31.24 -16.51 -24.01
C ASN A 55 -30.38 -16.05 -22.83
N LEU A 56 -29.15 -16.52 -22.80
CA LEU A 56 -28.08 -15.97 -21.97
C LEU A 56 -27.51 -14.73 -22.66
N VAL A 57 -27.42 -13.63 -21.91
CA VAL A 57 -27.06 -12.31 -22.42
C VAL A 57 -25.63 -11.98 -22.05
N ILE A 58 -24.79 -11.73 -23.05
CA ILE A 58 -23.38 -11.37 -22.87
C ILE A 58 -23.24 -9.86 -22.96
N TYR A 59 -22.85 -9.22 -21.86
CA TYR A 59 -22.66 -7.78 -21.79
C TYR A 59 -21.26 -7.37 -22.25
N GLY A 60 -21.19 -6.43 -23.19
CA GLY A 60 -19.94 -5.89 -23.69
C GLY A 60 -20.10 -5.15 -25.00
N LYS A 61 -18.97 -4.74 -25.57
CA LYS A 61 -18.91 -4.10 -26.89
C LYS A 61 -17.67 -4.51 -27.65
N GLN A 62 -17.86 -4.88 -28.91
CA GLN A 62 -16.77 -5.20 -29.83
C GLN A 62 -16.31 -3.96 -30.60
N PHE A 63 -15.00 -3.82 -30.72
CA PHE A 63 -14.28 -2.78 -31.46
C PHE A 63 -13.26 -3.46 -32.39
N GLY A 64 -13.71 -3.95 -33.54
CA GLY A 64 -12.87 -4.77 -34.43
C GLY A 64 -12.47 -6.08 -33.74
N ASN A 65 -11.16 -6.29 -33.55
CA ASN A 65 -10.62 -7.47 -32.89
C ASN A 65 -10.50 -7.33 -31.36
N VAL A 66 -10.94 -6.21 -30.79
CA VAL A 66 -10.93 -5.99 -29.33
C VAL A 66 -12.35 -6.07 -28.81
N PHE A 67 -12.58 -6.94 -27.83
CA PHE A 67 -13.85 -7.03 -27.12
C PHE A 67 -13.69 -6.50 -25.69
N ILE A 68 -14.52 -5.53 -25.31
CA ILE A 68 -14.61 -5.05 -23.93
C ILE A 68 -15.87 -5.65 -23.33
N GLY A 69 -15.69 -6.73 -22.57
CA GLY A 69 -16.76 -7.43 -21.87
C GLY A 69 -16.88 -7.02 -20.41
N VAL A 70 -18.10 -6.97 -19.90
CA VAL A 70 -18.35 -6.80 -18.46
C VAL A 70 -18.57 -8.19 -17.86
N GLN A 71 -17.64 -8.61 -17.00
CA GLN A 71 -17.74 -9.88 -16.32
C GLN A 71 -19.02 -9.90 -15.46
N PRO A 72 -19.86 -10.95 -15.55
CA PRO A 72 -21.05 -11.08 -14.73
C PRO A 72 -20.71 -11.13 -13.23
N SER A 73 -21.68 -10.74 -12.39
CA SER A 73 -21.52 -10.90 -10.95
C SER A 73 -21.47 -12.39 -10.56
N PHE A 74 -20.99 -12.70 -9.37
CA PHE A 74 -20.97 -14.09 -8.88
C PHE A 74 -22.36 -14.70 -8.68
N GLY A 75 -23.40 -13.87 -8.56
CA GLY A 75 -24.73 -14.29 -8.07
C GLY A 75 -24.80 -14.54 -6.55
N TYR A 76 -23.69 -14.40 -5.82
CA TYR A 76 -23.63 -14.42 -4.36
C TYR A 76 -23.27 -13.03 -3.83
N GLU A 77 -23.98 -12.54 -2.82
CA GLU A 77 -23.68 -11.28 -2.16
C GLU A 77 -22.60 -11.46 -1.06
N GLY A 78 -21.61 -10.56 -1.03
CA GLY A 78 -20.59 -10.50 0.03
C GLY A 78 -19.14 -10.64 -0.47
N ASP A 79 -18.25 -11.01 0.44
CA ASP A 79 -16.80 -11.12 0.21
C ASP A 79 -16.43 -12.31 -0.72
N PRO A 80 -15.81 -12.07 -1.89
CA PRO A 80 -15.39 -13.10 -2.83
C PRO A 80 -14.44 -14.14 -2.23
N MET A 81 -13.62 -13.79 -1.23
CA MET A 81 -12.70 -14.75 -0.60
C MET A 81 -13.43 -15.90 0.09
N ARG A 82 -14.68 -15.69 0.53
CA ARG A 82 -15.49 -16.77 1.12
C ARG A 82 -15.80 -17.88 0.13
N LEU A 83 -15.85 -17.55 -1.17
CA LEU A 83 -16.11 -18.54 -2.23
C LEU A 83 -14.97 -19.54 -2.39
N LEU A 84 -13.73 -19.17 -2.03
CA LEU A 84 -12.59 -20.09 -2.02
C LEU A 84 -12.83 -21.32 -1.14
N PHE A 85 -13.64 -21.18 -0.09
CA PHE A 85 -13.93 -22.22 0.89
C PHE A 85 -15.35 -22.79 0.76
N ALA A 86 -16.16 -22.24 -0.14
CA ALA A 86 -17.53 -22.69 -0.35
C ALA A 86 -17.53 -24.00 -1.14
N LYS A 87 -17.94 -25.10 -0.48
CA LYS A 87 -17.97 -26.43 -1.10
C LYS A 87 -19.11 -26.63 -2.10
N SER A 88 -20.21 -25.89 -1.94
CA SER A 88 -21.44 -26.03 -2.73
C SER A 88 -21.68 -24.86 -3.69
N ALA A 89 -20.83 -23.83 -3.68
CA ALA A 89 -21.01 -22.71 -4.61
C ALA A 89 -20.63 -23.13 -6.03
N SER A 90 -21.24 -22.50 -7.02
CA SER A 90 -20.92 -22.69 -8.43
C SER A 90 -21.20 -21.38 -9.19
N PRO A 91 -20.51 -21.10 -10.30
CA PRO A 91 -20.87 -19.98 -11.16
C PRO A 91 -22.28 -20.16 -11.71
N HIS A 92 -23.03 -19.06 -11.86
CA HIS A 92 -24.33 -19.12 -12.56
C HIS A 92 -24.13 -19.25 -14.08
N HIS A 93 -25.17 -19.65 -14.82
CA HIS A 93 -25.08 -19.89 -16.26
C HIS A 93 -24.55 -18.70 -17.07
N GLY A 94 -25.01 -17.48 -16.76
CA GLY A 94 -24.50 -16.26 -17.40
C GLY A 94 -22.98 -16.04 -17.23
N PHE A 95 -22.43 -16.41 -16.08
CA PHE A 95 -20.99 -16.36 -15.84
C PHE A 95 -20.23 -17.35 -16.73
N ALA A 96 -20.71 -18.59 -16.81
CA ALA A 96 -20.12 -19.60 -17.69
C ALA A 96 -20.25 -19.21 -19.17
N ALA A 97 -21.43 -18.72 -19.58
CA ALA A 97 -21.69 -18.29 -20.95
C ALA A 97 -20.81 -17.13 -21.40
N TYR A 98 -20.43 -16.22 -20.49
CA TYR A 98 -19.45 -15.17 -20.78
C TYR A 98 -18.11 -15.75 -21.23
N TYR A 99 -17.57 -16.73 -20.51
CA TYR A 99 -16.31 -17.38 -20.89
C TYR A 99 -16.44 -18.29 -22.10
N THR A 100 -17.56 -19.01 -22.25
CA THR A 100 -17.86 -19.78 -23.45
C THR A 100 -17.90 -18.88 -24.69
N TYR A 101 -18.51 -17.69 -24.58
CA TYR A 101 -18.52 -16.71 -25.65
C TYR A 101 -17.11 -16.26 -26.01
N LEU A 102 -16.28 -15.91 -25.03
CA LEU A 102 -14.89 -15.48 -25.28
C LEU A 102 -14.09 -16.55 -26.03
N GLU A 103 -14.18 -17.81 -25.62
CA GLU A 103 -13.37 -18.89 -26.18
C GLU A 103 -13.92 -19.43 -27.51
N LYS A 104 -15.23 -19.67 -27.61
CA LYS A 104 -15.84 -20.47 -28.70
C LYS A 104 -16.55 -19.65 -29.76
N ILE A 105 -16.93 -18.40 -29.46
CA ILE A 105 -17.75 -17.58 -30.36
C ILE A 105 -16.98 -16.35 -30.83
N PHE A 106 -16.38 -15.60 -29.88
CA PHE A 106 -15.50 -14.50 -30.19
C PHE A 106 -14.10 -14.98 -30.61
N GLU A 107 -13.73 -16.20 -30.22
CA GLU A 107 -12.44 -16.82 -30.54
C GLU A 107 -11.25 -15.95 -30.11
N ALA A 108 -11.29 -15.46 -28.87
CA ALA A 108 -10.20 -14.65 -28.32
C ALA A 108 -8.88 -15.42 -28.33
N ASP A 109 -7.81 -14.78 -28.81
CA ASP A 109 -6.44 -15.31 -28.70
C ASP A 109 -5.87 -15.14 -27.28
N ALA A 110 -6.34 -14.13 -26.53
CA ALA A 110 -5.96 -13.85 -25.15
C ALA A 110 -7.05 -13.05 -24.43
N VAL A 111 -7.07 -13.13 -23.10
CA VAL A 111 -7.93 -12.31 -22.25
C VAL A 111 -7.11 -11.49 -21.27
N LEU A 112 -7.42 -10.20 -21.18
CA LEU A 112 -6.84 -9.29 -20.20
C LEU A 112 -7.90 -8.89 -19.17
N HIS A 113 -7.68 -9.30 -17.93
CA HIS A 113 -8.52 -8.93 -16.80
C HIS A 113 -7.99 -7.67 -16.10
N PHE A 114 -8.92 -6.85 -15.61
CA PHE A 114 -8.65 -5.65 -14.83
C PHE A 114 -9.32 -5.77 -13.47
N GLY A 115 -8.60 -5.40 -12.42
CA GLY A 115 -9.11 -5.35 -11.05
C GLY A 115 -8.48 -6.41 -10.15
N THR A 116 -8.28 -6.04 -8.89
CA THR A 116 -7.59 -6.87 -7.91
C THR A 116 -8.44 -7.99 -7.33
N HIS A 117 -9.74 -8.02 -7.62
CA HIS A 117 -10.67 -9.03 -7.13
C HIS A 117 -11.45 -9.63 -8.30
N GLY A 118 -10.71 -10.16 -9.29
CA GLY A 118 -11.33 -10.88 -10.39
C GLY A 118 -12.15 -12.04 -9.86
N SER A 119 -13.29 -12.35 -10.47
CA SER A 119 -14.17 -13.37 -9.90
C SER A 119 -13.74 -14.79 -10.21
N LEU A 120 -13.02 -14.97 -11.32
CA LEU A 120 -12.61 -16.25 -11.87
C LEU A 120 -11.71 -17.03 -10.91
N GLU A 121 -10.68 -16.39 -10.37
CA GLU A 121 -9.67 -17.02 -9.53
C GLU A 121 -10.25 -17.50 -8.18
N PHE A 122 -11.30 -16.86 -7.68
CA PHE A 122 -11.96 -17.22 -6.42
C PHE A 122 -13.08 -18.25 -6.59
N MET A 123 -13.39 -18.68 -7.83
CA MET A 123 -14.41 -19.68 -8.06
C MET A 123 -14.07 -21.02 -7.38
N PRO A 124 -15.06 -21.80 -6.91
CA PRO A 124 -14.82 -23.01 -6.13
C PRO A 124 -13.93 -24.04 -6.82
N GLY A 125 -13.04 -24.65 -6.03
CA GLY A 125 -12.02 -25.60 -6.51
C GLY A 125 -10.82 -25.70 -5.58
N LYS A 126 -9.87 -26.58 -5.90
CA LYS A 126 -8.62 -26.80 -5.13
C LYS A 126 -7.83 -25.51 -4.96
N GLN A 127 -7.08 -25.35 -3.87
CA GLN A 127 -6.30 -24.14 -3.59
C GLN A 127 -5.19 -23.86 -4.63
N VAL A 128 -4.53 -24.90 -5.12
CA VAL A 128 -3.46 -24.85 -6.14
C VAL A 128 -3.47 -26.17 -6.92
N GLY A 129 -2.94 -26.17 -8.15
CA GLY A 129 -2.92 -27.35 -9.00
C GLY A 129 -4.34 -27.77 -9.38
N MET A 130 -5.00 -26.93 -10.18
CA MET A 130 -6.40 -27.15 -10.55
C MET A 130 -6.55 -28.50 -11.25
N SER A 131 -7.76 -29.04 -11.17
CA SER A 131 -8.18 -30.22 -11.93
C SER A 131 -9.33 -29.82 -12.83
N GLY A 132 -9.64 -30.62 -13.85
CA GLY A 132 -10.80 -30.43 -14.74
C GLY A 132 -12.18 -30.45 -14.07
N GLN A 133 -12.23 -30.53 -12.74
CA GLN A 133 -13.43 -30.38 -11.90
C GLN A 133 -13.50 -29.01 -11.20
N CYS A 134 -12.42 -28.23 -11.22
CA CYS A 134 -12.36 -26.90 -10.61
C CYS A 134 -12.94 -25.87 -11.59
N TYR A 135 -13.81 -25.00 -11.10
CA TYR A 135 -14.45 -24.00 -11.96
C TYR A 135 -13.47 -23.03 -12.62
N PRO A 136 -12.43 -22.49 -11.95
CA PRO A 136 -11.45 -21.63 -12.61
C PRO A 136 -10.85 -22.27 -13.87
N ASP A 137 -10.51 -23.57 -13.79
CA ASP A 137 -9.96 -24.37 -14.89
C ASP A 137 -10.97 -24.59 -16.02
N ARG A 138 -12.21 -24.95 -15.67
CA ARG A 138 -13.30 -25.16 -16.65
C ARG A 138 -13.72 -23.89 -17.37
N LEU A 139 -13.69 -22.75 -16.67
CA LEU A 139 -14.13 -21.46 -17.18
C LEU A 139 -13.10 -20.85 -18.13
N ILE A 140 -11.83 -20.75 -17.71
CA ILE A 140 -10.78 -20.17 -18.55
C ILE A 140 -10.28 -21.14 -19.63
N ASN A 141 -10.34 -22.44 -19.33
CA ASN A 141 -9.90 -23.53 -20.19
C ASN A 141 -8.49 -23.28 -20.76
N SER A 142 -8.35 -23.24 -22.09
CA SER A 142 -7.07 -23.03 -22.77
C SER A 142 -6.76 -21.57 -23.11
N LEU A 143 -7.63 -20.62 -22.74
CA LEU A 143 -7.46 -19.21 -23.11
C LEU A 143 -6.28 -18.58 -22.33
N PRO A 144 -5.24 -18.06 -23.01
CA PRO A 144 -4.17 -17.33 -22.34
C PRO A 144 -4.73 -16.15 -21.55
N SER A 145 -4.49 -16.16 -20.24
CA SER A 145 -4.98 -15.14 -19.32
C SER A 145 -3.86 -14.20 -18.86
N ALA A 146 -4.15 -12.92 -18.95
CA ALA A 146 -3.34 -11.83 -18.43
C ALA A 146 -4.16 -11.05 -17.41
N TYR A 147 -3.51 -10.52 -16.39
CA TYR A 147 -4.12 -9.61 -15.43
C TYR A 147 -3.25 -8.37 -15.27
N LEU A 148 -3.91 -7.23 -15.15
CA LEU A 148 -3.32 -6.05 -14.54
C LEU A 148 -3.65 -6.03 -13.05
N TYR A 149 -2.61 -6.14 -12.23
CA TYR A 149 -2.75 -6.12 -10.77
C TYR A 149 -1.88 -5.02 -10.15
N ALA A 150 -2.35 -4.45 -9.04
CA ALA A 150 -1.56 -3.50 -8.28
C ALA A 150 -0.29 -4.17 -7.75
N ALA A 151 0.87 -3.50 -7.91
CA ALA A 151 2.17 -4.01 -7.45
C ALA A 151 2.18 -4.32 -5.94
N ASN A 152 1.32 -3.66 -5.17
CA ASN A 152 1.18 -3.83 -3.72
C ASN A 152 0.18 -4.92 -3.31
N ASN A 153 -0.35 -5.74 -4.23
CA ASN A 153 -1.23 -6.85 -3.90
C ASN A 153 -0.67 -8.21 -4.40
N PRO A 154 0.52 -8.63 -3.92
CA PRO A 154 1.15 -9.87 -4.37
C PRO A 154 0.38 -11.13 -3.98
N SER A 155 -0.37 -11.10 -2.87
CA SER A 155 -1.08 -12.28 -2.36
C SER A 155 -2.20 -12.71 -3.31
N GLU A 156 -3.05 -11.78 -3.74
CA GLU A 156 -4.18 -12.10 -4.62
C GLU A 156 -3.72 -12.36 -6.05
N ALA A 157 -2.70 -11.63 -6.52
CA ALA A 157 -2.04 -11.95 -7.78
C ALA A 157 -1.47 -13.38 -7.80
N THR A 158 -0.95 -13.86 -6.67
CA THR A 158 -0.50 -15.26 -6.53
C THR A 158 -1.67 -16.25 -6.60
N ILE A 159 -2.87 -15.89 -6.14
CA ILE A 159 -4.08 -16.71 -6.29
C ILE A 159 -4.47 -16.79 -7.76
N ALA A 160 -4.52 -15.67 -8.48
CA ALA A 160 -4.79 -15.64 -9.92
C ALA A 160 -3.78 -16.51 -10.71
N LYS A 161 -2.48 -16.37 -10.44
CA LYS A 161 -1.45 -17.24 -11.03
C LYS A 161 -1.72 -18.73 -10.85
N ARG A 162 -2.11 -19.12 -9.63
CA ARG A 162 -2.27 -20.54 -9.24
C ARG A 162 -3.58 -21.15 -9.70
N ARG A 163 -4.61 -20.33 -9.92
CA ARG A 163 -5.99 -20.80 -10.14
C ARG A 163 -6.56 -20.45 -11.52
N SER A 164 -6.17 -19.34 -12.13
CA SER A 164 -6.62 -18.90 -13.46
C SER A 164 -5.50 -18.88 -14.50
N TYR A 165 -4.31 -19.41 -14.17
CA TYR A 165 -3.14 -19.47 -15.06
C TYR A 165 -2.65 -18.11 -15.54
N SER A 166 -3.00 -17.05 -14.82
CA SER A 166 -2.79 -15.69 -15.30
C SER A 166 -1.35 -15.24 -15.12
N ALA A 167 -0.78 -14.62 -16.15
CA ALA A 167 0.38 -13.75 -15.98
C ALA A 167 -0.08 -12.39 -15.44
N THR A 168 0.63 -11.82 -14.47
CA THR A 168 0.16 -10.67 -13.69
C THR A 168 1.09 -9.49 -13.88
N VAL A 169 0.76 -8.62 -14.84
CA VAL A 169 1.47 -7.37 -15.11
C VAL A 169 1.19 -6.41 -13.96
N SER A 170 2.24 -5.99 -13.25
CA SER A 170 2.10 -5.02 -12.16
C SER A 170 1.81 -3.62 -12.69
N TYR A 171 0.94 -2.88 -12.02
CA TYR A 171 0.78 -1.44 -12.20
C TYR A 171 1.02 -0.70 -10.88
N LEU A 172 1.38 0.58 -10.96
CA LEU A 172 1.68 1.40 -9.79
C LEU A 172 0.39 1.91 -9.16
N THR A 173 0.32 1.91 -7.83
CA THR A 173 -0.77 2.64 -7.17
C THR A 173 -0.62 4.14 -7.40
N PRO A 174 -1.71 4.92 -7.32
CA PRO A 174 -1.63 6.37 -7.48
C PRO A 174 -0.53 6.98 -6.60
N PRO A 175 0.15 8.04 -7.05
CA PRO A 175 1.14 8.72 -6.24
C PRO A 175 0.51 9.13 -4.92
N ALA A 176 1.19 8.78 -3.84
CA ALA A 176 0.66 8.97 -2.52
C ALA A 176 0.94 10.40 -2.06
N GLU A 177 -0.05 11.03 -1.45
CA GLU A 177 0.06 12.38 -0.90
C GLU A 177 -0.05 12.34 0.62
N ASN A 178 0.48 13.36 1.28
CA ASN A 178 0.19 13.57 2.69
C ASN A 178 -1.28 14.01 2.83
N ALA A 179 -2.03 13.37 3.73
CA ALA A 179 -3.45 13.65 3.93
C ALA A 179 -3.73 15.13 4.25
N GLY A 180 -2.75 15.82 4.85
CA GLY A 180 -2.86 17.23 5.18
C GLY A 180 -3.85 17.48 6.32
N LEU A 181 -4.17 18.76 6.52
CA LEU A 181 -5.15 19.18 7.53
C LEU A 181 -6.24 20.03 6.87
N TYR A 182 -7.45 19.92 7.40
CA TYR A 182 -8.61 20.64 6.89
C TYR A 182 -9.50 21.17 8.02
N LYS A 183 -10.18 22.29 7.76
CA LYS A 183 -11.18 22.90 8.68
C LYS A 183 -10.60 23.05 10.10
N GLY A 184 -11.31 22.55 11.12
CA GLY A 184 -10.92 22.66 12.53
C GLY A 184 -9.54 22.07 12.85
N LEU A 185 -9.07 21.04 12.12
CA LEU A 185 -7.73 20.49 12.34
C LEU A 185 -6.62 21.46 11.92
N LYS A 186 -6.87 22.27 10.87
CA LYS A 186 -5.93 23.31 10.45
C LYS A 186 -5.91 24.46 11.45
N GLU A 187 -7.08 24.89 11.91
CA GLU A 187 -7.21 25.91 12.97
C GLU A 187 -6.49 25.47 14.25
N LEU A 188 -6.62 24.19 14.62
CA LEU A 188 -5.93 23.61 15.77
C LEU A 188 -4.40 23.65 15.62
N LYS A 189 -3.86 23.35 14.44
CA LYS A 189 -2.42 23.49 14.17
C LYS A 189 -1.95 24.93 14.32
N GLU A 190 -2.71 25.90 13.82
CA GLU A 190 -2.37 27.33 13.94
C GLU A 190 -2.36 27.81 15.41
N LEU A 191 -3.29 27.29 16.24
CA LEU A 191 -3.29 27.53 17.69
C LEU A 191 -2.05 26.94 18.37
N ILE A 192 -1.65 25.71 18.01
CA ILE A 192 -0.45 25.05 18.53
C ILE A 192 0.81 25.83 18.13
N SER A 193 0.95 26.24 16.87
CA SER A 193 2.07 27.07 16.43
C SER A 193 2.13 28.41 17.18
N SER A 194 0.98 29.01 17.46
CA SER A 194 0.89 30.26 18.23
C SER A 194 1.29 30.08 19.69
N PHE A 195 1.09 28.90 20.28
CA PHE A 195 1.53 28.59 21.63
C PHE A 195 3.05 28.72 21.78
N GLN A 196 3.86 28.34 20.78
CA GLN A 196 5.33 28.45 20.85
C GLN A 196 5.81 29.88 21.13
N GLY A 197 5.25 30.87 20.44
CA GLY A 197 5.59 32.29 20.66
C GLY A 197 5.00 32.89 21.93
N LEU A 198 3.96 32.27 22.48
CA LEU A 198 3.22 32.76 23.65
C LEU A 198 3.49 31.95 24.93
N ARG A 199 4.29 30.88 24.86
CA ARG A 199 4.56 29.94 25.96
C ARG A 199 5.07 30.63 27.22
N GLY A 200 5.98 31.61 27.07
CA GLY A 200 6.53 32.39 28.17
C GLY A 200 5.64 33.55 28.67
N ASN A 201 4.46 33.75 28.07
CA ASN A 201 3.53 34.83 28.45
C ASN A 201 2.44 34.28 29.38
N GLU A 202 2.52 34.62 30.68
CA GLU A 202 1.62 34.10 31.72
C GLU A 202 0.12 34.37 31.47
N GLY A 203 -0.22 35.41 30.70
CA GLY A 203 -1.61 35.69 30.35
C GLY A 203 -2.06 34.97 29.07
N ARG A 204 -1.29 35.14 27.99
CA ARG A 204 -1.69 34.68 26.65
C ARG A 204 -1.41 33.19 26.41
N GLY A 205 -0.33 32.66 26.98
CA GLY A 205 0.02 31.23 26.89
C GLY A 205 -1.03 30.34 27.57
N VAL A 206 -1.67 30.84 28.62
CA VAL A 206 -2.76 30.12 29.30
C VAL A 206 -4.04 30.12 28.49
N ALA A 207 -4.44 31.29 27.98
CA ALA A 207 -5.67 31.42 27.19
C ALA A 207 -5.63 30.54 25.94
N ILE A 208 -4.46 30.42 25.29
CA ILE A 208 -4.34 29.61 24.08
C ILE A 208 -4.42 28.10 24.36
N VAL A 209 -3.95 27.62 25.51
CA VAL A 209 -4.11 26.20 25.90
C VAL A 209 -5.58 25.86 26.08
N ASN A 210 -6.37 26.73 26.72
CA ASN A 210 -7.83 26.54 26.82
C ASN A 210 -8.50 26.49 25.44
N SER A 211 -8.06 27.34 24.51
CA SER A 211 -8.54 27.30 23.12
C SER A 211 -8.14 26.00 22.41
N ILE A 212 -6.90 25.54 22.57
CA ILE A 212 -6.40 24.27 22.00
C ILE A 212 -7.27 23.10 22.49
N VAL A 213 -7.51 23.00 23.80
CA VAL A 213 -8.35 21.94 24.38
C VAL A 213 -9.77 22.00 23.82
N SER A 214 -10.40 23.18 23.80
CA SER A 214 -11.76 23.35 23.27
C SER A 214 -11.87 22.98 21.77
N THR A 215 -10.91 23.40 20.96
CA THR A 215 -10.87 23.05 19.53
C THR A 215 -10.56 21.56 19.33
N ALA A 216 -9.73 20.94 20.18
CA ALA A 216 -9.46 19.52 20.14
C ALA A 216 -10.72 18.68 20.40
N TYR A 217 -11.55 19.05 21.40
CA TYR A 217 -12.88 18.46 21.62
C TYR A 217 -13.80 18.64 20.42
N THR A 218 -13.81 19.83 19.81
CA THR A 218 -14.60 20.08 18.58
C THR A 218 -14.18 19.16 17.44
N CYS A 219 -12.90 18.81 17.38
CA CYS A 219 -12.34 17.87 16.40
C CYS A 219 -12.47 16.39 16.80
N ASN A 220 -13.07 16.08 17.96
CA ASN A 220 -13.17 14.74 18.56
C ASN A 220 -11.82 14.08 18.93
N LEU A 221 -10.75 14.86 19.13
CA LEU A 221 -9.44 14.32 19.51
C LEU A 221 -9.37 13.88 20.98
N ASP A 222 -10.42 14.13 21.77
CA ASP A 222 -10.59 13.63 23.13
C ASP A 222 -10.72 12.10 23.21
N LYS A 223 -10.95 11.43 22.07
CA LYS A 223 -10.99 9.97 21.97
C LYS A 223 -9.64 9.35 21.67
N ASP A 224 -8.72 10.16 21.14
CA ASP A 224 -7.38 9.74 20.71
C ASP A 224 -6.29 10.18 21.70
N VAL A 225 -6.55 11.26 22.44
CA VAL A 225 -5.68 11.83 23.47
C VAL A 225 -6.44 11.90 24.78
N ASP A 226 -5.75 11.58 25.88
CA ASP A 226 -6.27 11.79 27.23
C ASP A 226 -6.33 13.29 27.54
N LEU A 227 -7.47 13.92 27.20
CA LEU A 227 -7.71 15.34 27.42
C LEU A 227 -8.44 15.58 28.74
N PRO A 228 -8.07 16.64 29.48
CA PRO A 228 -8.76 16.99 30.71
C PRO A 228 -10.22 17.42 30.43
N PRO A 229 -11.18 17.14 31.33
CA PRO A 229 -12.59 17.40 31.06
C PRO A 229 -12.88 18.89 30.80
N LEU A 230 -13.46 19.16 29.63
CA LEU A 230 -13.68 20.52 29.11
C LEU A 230 -14.39 21.45 30.10
N ASP A 231 -15.39 20.95 30.83
CA ASP A 231 -16.22 21.76 31.73
C ASP A 231 -15.48 22.21 32.99
N THR A 232 -14.39 21.53 33.35
CA THR A 232 -13.67 21.73 34.63
C THR A 232 -12.23 22.18 34.46
N TYR A 233 -11.66 22.03 33.26
CA TYR A 233 -10.29 22.39 32.99
C TYR A 233 -10.13 23.89 32.78
N ASP A 234 -9.24 24.52 33.55
CA ASP A 234 -8.72 25.85 33.27
C ASP A 234 -7.20 25.78 33.30
N ALA A 235 -6.55 26.02 32.17
CA ALA A 235 -5.11 26.03 32.07
C ALA A 235 -4.44 26.93 33.12
N LYS A 236 -5.12 27.96 33.67
CA LYS A 236 -4.55 28.80 34.76
C LYS A 236 -4.17 28.00 36.00
N THR A 237 -4.90 26.94 36.33
CA THR A 237 -4.67 26.11 37.51
C THR A 237 -3.62 25.02 37.27
N ASP A 238 -3.24 24.81 36.01
CA ASP A 238 -2.25 23.81 35.61
C ASP A 238 -0.81 24.35 35.66
N THR A 239 0.14 23.44 35.81
CA THR A 239 1.58 23.73 35.76
C THR A 239 2.02 24.02 34.32
N PRO A 240 3.08 24.82 34.10
CA PRO A 240 3.65 25.00 32.77
C PRO A 240 3.99 23.67 32.07
N GLU A 241 4.53 22.71 32.82
CA GLU A 241 4.88 21.39 32.33
C GLU A 241 3.64 20.58 31.93
N GLY A 242 2.57 20.64 32.73
CA GLY A 242 1.29 19.98 32.41
C GLY A 242 0.66 20.50 31.12
N ARG A 243 0.68 21.82 30.93
CA ARG A 243 0.21 22.46 29.69
C ARG A 243 1.02 22.03 28.48
N ASP A 244 2.34 21.94 28.61
CA ASP A 244 3.21 21.49 27.52
C ASP A 244 2.93 20.04 27.12
N VAL A 245 2.64 19.16 28.09
CA VAL A 245 2.26 17.76 27.82
C VAL A 245 0.95 17.69 27.04
N ILE A 246 -0.08 18.43 27.45
CA ILE A 246 -1.38 18.46 26.74
C ILE A 246 -1.18 18.93 25.29
N VAL A 247 -0.46 20.06 25.11
CA VAL A 247 -0.19 20.59 23.77
C VAL A 247 0.62 19.60 22.94
N GLY A 248 1.65 18.97 23.52
CA GLY A 248 2.50 18.00 22.83
C GLY A 248 1.75 16.74 22.40
N GLN A 249 0.85 16.21 23.23
CA GLN A 249 0.01 15.06 22.87
C GLN A 249 -0.96 15.38 21.72
N VAL A 250 -1.67 16.51 21.80
CA VAL A 250 -2.54 16.97 20.70
C VAL A 250 -1.72 17.22 19.44
N TYR A 251 -0.52 17.79 19.59
CA TYR A 251 0.33 18.09 18.45
C TYR A 251 0.82 16.84 17.74
N SER A 252 1.27 15.82 18.49
CA SER A 252 1.65 14.53 17.93
C SER A 252 0.51 13.91 17.13
N GLN A 253 -0.73 13.95 17.62
CA GLN A 253 -1.88 13.42 16.88
C GLN A 253 -2.16 14.21 15.59
N ILE A 254 -2.09 15.54 15.63
CA ILE A 254 -2.25 16.38 14.43
C ILE A 254 -1.17 16.07 13.40
N MET A 255 0.08 15.90 13.82
CA MET A 255 1.18 15.51 12.93
C MET A 255 0.98 14.12 12.33
N GLN A 256 0.47 13.16 13.11
CA GLN A 256 0.16 11.82 12.63
C GLN A 256 -0.91 11.85 11.52
N ILE A 257 -1.96 12.67 11.69
CA ILE A 257 -3.00 12.85 10.66
C ILE A 257 -2.40 13.53 9.42
N GLU A 258 -1.71 14.66 9.59
CA GLU A 258 -1.17 15.44 8.47
C GLU A 258 -0.17 14.65 7.64
N SER A 259 0.72 13.91 8.29
CA SER A 259 1.81 13.18 7.63
C SER A 259 1.39 11.83 7.05
N ARG A 260 0.19 11.33 7.35
CA ARG A 260 -0.29 10.05 6.84
C ARG A 260 -0.27 10.05 5.30
N LEU A 261 0.51 9.13 4.74
CA LEU A 261 0.67 8.99 3.30
C LEU A 261 -0.42 8.06 2.76
N LEU A 262 -1.20 8.52 1.80
CA LEU A 262 -2.25 7.73 1.17
C LEU A 262 -2.44 8.13 -0.30
N PRO A 263 -2.86 7.20 -1.19
CA PRO A 263 -3.16 7.54 -2.57
C PRO A 263 -4.40 8.45 -2.64
N CYS A 264 -4.25 9.63 -3.23
CA CYS A 264 -5.33 10.62 -3.41
C CYS A 264 -5.84 10.64 -4.87
N GLY A 265 -6.25 9.49 -5.40
CA GLY A 265 -6.74 9.42 -6.78
C GLY A 265 -6.88 8.01 -7.32
N LEU A 266 -6.92 7.91 -8.64
CA LEU A 266 -6.93 6.65 -9.39
C LEU A 266 -5.75 6.62 -10.35
N HIS A 267 -5.24 5.41 -10.60
CA HIS A 267 -4.14 5.19 -11.52
C HIS A 267 -4.69 5.06 -12.94
N THR A 268 -3.94 5.58 -13.91
CA THR A 268 -4.19 5.35 -15.34
C THR A 268 -3.02 4.55 -15.90
N VAL A 269 -3.31 3.36 -16.41
CA VAL A 269 -2.28 2.44 -16.93
C VAL A 269 -1.47 3.12 -18.05
N GLY A 270 -0.14 3.06 -17.95
CA GLY A 270 0.78 3.73 -18.89
C GLY A 270 0.93 5.23 -18.70
N VAL A 271 0.47 5.76 -17.56
CA VAL A 271 0.73 7.15 -17.15
C VAL A 271 1.51 7.10 -15.83
N PRO A 272 2.86 7.10 -15.86
CA PRO A 272 3.65 7.13 -14.64
C PRO A 272 3.48 8.48 -13.92
N PRO A 273 3.73 8.52 -12.60
CA PRO A 273 3.77 9.78 -11.87
C PRO A 273 4.89 10.67 -12.40
N SER A 274 4.66 11.99 -12.39
CA SER A 274 5.71 12.96 -12.60
C SER A 274 6.74 12.93 -11.47
N ALA A 275 7.92 13.50 -11.72
CA ALA A 275 8.98 13.58 -10.71
C ALA A 275 8.52 14.35 -9.46
N GLU A 276 7.69 15.39 -9.61
CA GLU A 276 7.13 16.15 -8.49
C GLU A 276 6.16 15.30 -7.66
N GLU A 277 5.28 14.53 -8.31
CA GLU A 277 4.35 13.60 -7.63
C GLU A 277 5.07 12.46 -6.91
N ALA A 278 6.27 12.08 -7.37
CA ALA A 278 7.09 11.06 -6.74
C ALA A 278 7.73 11.51 -5.40
N ILE A 279 7.82 12.82 -5.13
CA ILE A 279 8.53 13.37 -3.95
C ILE A 279 7.99 12.77 -2.65
N ALA A 280 6.67 12.74 -2.47
CA ALA A 280 6.08 12.26 -1.23
C ALA A 280 6.38 10.76 -0.98
N THR A 281 6.41 9.95 -2.05
CA THR A 281 6.83 8.55 -1.99
C THR A 281 8.31 8.43 -1.62
N LEU A 282 9.17 9.21 -2.29
CA LEU A 282 10.62 9.24 -2.03
C LEU A 282 10.95 9.68 -0.60
N VAL A 283 10.20 10.65 -0.04
CA VAL A 283 10.37 11.09 1.34
C VAL A 283 10.15 9.93 2.32
N ASN A 284 9.23 9.02 2.04
CA ASN A 284 8.98 7.87 2.91
C ASN A 284 10.00 6.75 2.67
N ILE A 285 10.44 6.54 1.43
CA ILE A 285 11.58 5.65 1.12
C ILE A 285 12.82 6.10 1.91
N ALA A 286 13.04 7.41 1.98
CA ALA A 286 14.15 8.04 2.69
C ALA A 286 14.07 7.92 4.21
N GLN A 287 12.91 7.59 4.80
CA GLN A 287 12.78 7.50 6.26
C GLN A 287 13.30 6.18 6.83
N LEU A 288 13.40 5.14 6.00
CA LEU A 288 13.71 3.79 6.44
C LEU A 288 15.22 3.54 6.41
N ASP A 289 15.73 2.92 7.47
CA ASP A 289 17.06 2.32 7.46
C ASP A 289 17.03 1.04 6.60
N ARG A 290 18.09 0.81 5.82
CA ARG A 290 18.31 -0.37 4.99
C ARG A 290 19.67 -0.97 5.31
N PRO A 291 19.79 -1.73 6.41
CA PRO A 291 21.06 -2.29 6.86
C PRO A 291 21.74 -3.18 5.81
N GLU A 292 20.96 -3.91 5.02
CA GLU A 292 21.43 -4.77 3.92
C GLU A 292 22.21 -4.02 2.83
N ASP A 293 21.90 -2.74 2.63
CA ASP A 293 22.54 -1.88 1.64
C ASP A 293 23.53 -0.89 2.29
N GLU A 294 23.72 -0.96 3.62
CA GLU A 294 24.49 0.01 4.41
C GLU A 294 23.95 1.45 4.30
N ILE A 295 22.64 1.62 4.12
CA ILE A 295 21.97 2.92 3.98
C ILE A 295 21.17 3.24 5.23
N GLU A 296 21.41 4.42 5.81
CA GLU A 296 20.62 4.93 6.92
C GLU A 296 19.43 5.77 6.44
N GLY A 297 18.37 5.80 7.24
CA GLY A 297 17.26 6.72 7.01
C GLY A 297 17.73 8.17 7.12
N LEU A 298 17.27 9.02 6.21
CA LEU A 298 17.55 10.46 6.20
C LEU A 298 17.24 11.14 7.55
N PRO A 299 16.13 10.83 8.27
CA PRO A 299 15.91 11.34 9.62
C PRO A 299 17.01 10.94 10.62
N ARG A 300 17.56 9.72 10.52
CA ARG A 300 18.65 9.24 11.38
C ARG A 300 19.94 10.02 11.14
N VAL A 301 20.27 10.27 9.87
CA VAL A 301 21.44 11.08 9.49
C VAL A 301 21.29 12.51 10.00
N ILE A 302 20.10 13.12 9.85
CA ILE A 302 19.81 14.47 10.34
C ILE A 302 19.86 14.52 11.88
N ALA A 303 19.22 13.59 12.58
CA ALA A 303 19.22 13.55 14.05
C ALA A 303 20.64 13.39 14.61
N SER A 304 21.46 12.56 13.97
CA SER A 304 22.85 12.35 14.39
C SER A 304 23.70 13.64 14.31
N SER A 305 23.37 14.57 13.41
CA SER A 305 24.10 15.85 13.26
C SER A 305 24.02 16.74 14.50
N ILE A 306 22.99 16.54 15.34
CA ILE A 306 22.80 17.25 16.61
C ILE A 306 23.04 16.33 17.82
N GLY A 307 23.68 15.18 17.61
CA GLY A 307 23.98 14.22 18.68
C GLY A 307 22.76 13.53 19.29
N ARG A 308 21.64 13.44 18.57
CA ARG A 308 20.41 12.76 19.00
C ARG A 308 20.20 11.45 18.24
N ASP A 309 19.66 10.45 18.91
CA ASP A 309 19.16 9.23 18.25
C ASP A 309 17.70 9.42 17.81
N ILE A 310 17.38 9.01 16.58
CA ILE A 310 16.04 9.19 16.02
C ILE A 310 15.00 8.33 16.73
N ASN A 311 15.35 7.15 17.26
CA ASN A 311 14.40 6.29 17.95
C ASN A 311 14.01 6.88 19.31
N GLU A 312 14.93 7.57 20.00
CA GLU A 312 14.61 8.33 21.19
C GLU A 312 13.64 9.48 20.90
N ILE A 313 13.85 10.21 19.80
CA ILE A 313 12.94 11.27 19.35
C ILE A 313 11.54 10.69 19.06
N TYR A 314 11.44 9.55 18.37
CA TYR A 314 10.16 8.89 18.14
C TYR A 314 9.47 8.45 19.44
N ARG A 315 10.23 7.92 20.42
CA ARG A 315 9.67 7.58 21.74
C ARG A 315 9.16 8.82 22.47
N GLY A 316 9.90 9.93 22.42
CA GLY A 316 9.50 11.20 23.00
C GLY A 316 8.25 11.79 22.35
N ASN A 317 8.22 11.77 21.01
CA ASN A 317 7.06 12.16 20.20
C ASN A 317 5.80 11.37 20.60
N ASN A 318 5.90 10.04 20.71
CA ASN A 318 4.77 9.18 21.09
C ASN A 318 4.28 9.42 22.52
N LYS A 319 5.16 9.89 23.42
CA LYS A 319 4.80 10.30 24.78
C LYS A 319 4.22 11.72 24.84
N GLY A 320 4.17 12.44 23.71
CA GLY A 320 3.73 13.84 23.67
C GLY A 320 4.73 14.81 24.30
N ILE A 321 6.02 14.46 24.40
CA ILE A 321 7.03 15.39 24.89
C ILE A 321 7.22 16.49 23.85
N LEU A 322 6.70 17.69 24.14
CA LEU A 322 6.60 18.80 23.18
C LEU A 322 7.91 19.07 22.42
N ALA A 323 9.04 19.11 23.13
CA ALA A 323 10.36 19.36 22.52
C ALA A 323 10.75 18.28 21.49
N ASP A 324 10.39 17.02 21.72
CA ASP A 324 10.65 15.92 20.79
C ASP A 324 9.63 15.89 19.65
N VAL A 325 8.37 16.29 19.87
CA VAL A 325 7.37 16.46 18.81
C VAL A 325 7.80 17.56 17.83
N GLU A 326 8.23 18.72 18.35
CA GLU A 326 8.76 19.83 17.56
C GLU A 326 10.02 19.43 16.79
N LEU A 327 10.93 18.72 17.44
CA LEU A 327 12.15 18.24 16.80
C LEU A 327 11.85 17.23 15.68
N ASN A 328 10.91 16.31 15.91
CA ASN A 328 10.46 15.34 14.91
C ASN A 328 9.86 16.02 13.67
N GLU A 329 9.00 17.03 13.86
CA GLU A 329 8.45 17.82 12.76
C GLU A 329 9.56 18.55 11.99
N LYS A 330 10.52 19.16 12.70
CA LYS A 330 11.63 19.87 12.09
C LYS A 330 12.52 18.94 11.25
N ILE A 331 12.83 17.75 11.76
CA ILE A 331 13.57 16.71 11.02
C ILE A 331 12.77 16.25 9.79
N THR A 332 11.48 16.01 9.94
CA THR A 332 10.59 15.60 8.85
C THR A 332 10.55 16.66 7.74
N THR A 333 10.48 17.93 8.11
CA THR A 333 10.47 19.07 7.18
C THR A 333 11.82 19.20 6.46
N ALA A 334 12.94 19.01 7.17
CA ALA A 334 14.27 19.00 6.58
C ALA A 334 14.44 17.85 5.58
N ALA A 335 13.98 16.64 5.93
CA ALA A 335 14.00 15.48 5.04
C ALA A 335 13.16 15.70 3.76
N ARG A 336 11.96 16.29 3.89
CA ARG A 336 11.12 16.71 2.76
C ARG A 336 11.82 17.71 1.85
N ALA A 337 12.42 18.74 2.42
CA ALA A 337 13.13 19.78 1.66
C ALA A 337 14.36 19.21 0.93
N ALA A 338 15.12 18.34 1.59
CA ALA A 338 16.28 17.68 0.99
C ALA A 338 15.89 16.76 -0.18
N THR A 339 14.83 15.97 0.00
CA THR A 339 14.31 15.08 -1.05
C THR A 339 13.79 15.88 -2.24
N ARG A 340 13.05 16.98 -2.01
CA ARG A 340 12.64 17.89 -3.09
C ARG A 340 13.84 18.46 -3.85
N ALA A 341 14.86 18.93 -3.14
CA ALA A 341 16.07 19.48 -3.76
C ALA A 341 16.81 18.44 -4.63
N LEU A 342 16.81 17.16 -4.24
CA LEU A 342 17.33 16.06 -5.05
C LEU A 342 16.52 15.90 -6.34
N VAL A 343 15.19 15.87 -6.24
CA VAL A 343 14.30 15.73 -7.40
C VAL A 343 14.48 16.91 -8.36
N GLU A 344 14.44 18.15 -7.87
CA GLU A 344 14.65 19.36 -8.68
C GLU A 344 15.99 19.36 -9.43
N GLN A 345 17.06 18.86 -8.80
CA GLN A 345 18.37 18.72 -9.45
C GLN A 345 18.37 17.64 -10.55
N SER A 346 17.65 16.55 -10.29
CA SER A 346 17.57 15.37 -11.15
C SER A 346 16.63 15.57 -12.34
N THR A 347 15.79 16.62 -12.32
CA THR A 347 14.86 16.96 -13.40
C THR A 347 15.41 18.02 -14.37
N ASP A 348 14.99 17.96 -15.62
CA ASP A 348 15.17 19.02 -16.61
C ASP A 348 14.08 20.13 -16.50
N SER A 349 14.13 21.12 -17.40
CA SER A 349 13.15 22.23 -17.42
C SER A 349 11.72 21.80 -17.72
N ASP A 350 11.53 20.60 -18.27
CA ASP A 350 10.23 20.02 -18.61
C ASP A 350 9.74 19.04 -17.53
N GLY A 351 10.47 18.92 -16.41
CA GLY A 351 10.12 18.06 -15.27
C GLY A 351 10.42 16.57 -15.49
N ARG A 352 11.18 16.22 -16.54
CA ARG A 352 11.59 14.84 -16.83
C ARG A 352 12.92 14.53 -16.13
N VAL A 353 13.06 13.30 -15.66
CA VAL A 353 14.31 12.85 -15.03
C VAL A 353 15.41 12.77 -16.09
N LYS A 354 16.57 13.37 -15.81
CA LYS A 354 17.73 13.34 -16.70
C LYS A 354 18.27 11.91 -16.77
N GLU A 355 18.10 11.23 -17.91
CA GLU A 355 18.52 9.84 -18.09
C GLU A 355 20.05 9.64 -18.10
N VAL A 356 20.82 10.70 -18.36
CA VAL A 356 22.27 10.62 -18.52
C VAL A 356 22.92 11.67 -17.63
N LYS A 357 23.68 11.22 -16.61
CA LYS A 357 24.72 12.07 -16.00
C LYS A 357 25.73 12.37 -17.10
N ASN A 358 25.64 13.56 -17.68
CA ASN A 358 26.67 13.98 -18.60
C ASN A 358 27.98 14.07 -17.81
N MET A 359 29.08 13.65 -18.40
CA MET A 359 30.43 13.80 -17.82
C MET A 359 30.70 15.27 -17.39
N PHE A 360 29.99 16.23 -17.97
CA PHE A 360 29.96 17.64 -17.57
C PHE A 360 29.27 17.92 -16.22
N ASP A 361 28.23 17.20 -15.83
CA ASP A 361 27.54 17.35 -14.53
C ASP A 361 28.41 16.79 -13.39
N GLU A 362 29.13 15.70 -13.64
CA GLU A 362 30.13 15.17 -12.70
C GLU A 362 31.32 16.12 -12.57
N VAL A 363 31.83 16.66 -13.68
CA VAL A 363 32.90 17.68 -13.66
C VAL A 363 32.42 18.97 -12.99
N GLY A 364 31.18 19.38 -13.19
CA GLY A 364 30.57 20.55 -12.55
C GLY A 364 30.39 20.38 -11.05
N ASN A 365 29.88 19.22 -10.61
CA ASN A 365 29.77 18.86 -9.18
C ASN A 365 31.16 18.73 -8.54
N PHE A 366 32.15 18.21 -9.26
CA PHE A 366 33.53 18.11 -8.80
C PHE A 366 34.21 19.49 -8.66
N PHE A 367 34.04 20.38 -9.63
CA PHE A 367 34.53 21.77 -9.53
C PHE A 367 33.80 22.56 -8.44
N GLY A 368 32.50 22.36 -8.28
CA GLY A 368 31.70 22.95 -7.19
C GLY A 368 32.16 22.49 -5.81
N SER A 369 32.39 21.18 -5.66
CA SER A 369 32.99 20.58 -4.46
C SER A 369 34.36 21.18 -4.14
N MET A 370 35.21 21.38 -5.15
CA MET A 370 36.53 22.01 -5.00
C MET A 370 36.45 23.50 -4.62
N MET A 371 35.37 24.19 -5.00
CA MET A 371 35.05 25.57 -4.62
C MET A 371 34.28 25.70 -3.30
N GLY A 372 34.02 24.59 -2.59
CA GLY A 372 33.25 24.59 -1.33
C GLY A 372 31.73 24.78 -1.51
N ALA A 373 31.20 24.62 -2.72
CA ALA A 373 29.77 24.64 -2.97
C ALA A 373 29.14 23.34 -2.43
N LYS A 374 28.30 23.49 -1.40
CA LYS A 374 27.49 22.39 -0.86
C LYS A 374 26.42 21.96 -1.87
N LYS A 375 26.09 20.68 -1.87
CA LYS A 375 25.05 20.13 -2.75
C LYS A 375 23.66 20.69 -2.39
N PRO A 376 22.69 20.74 -3.32
CA PRO A 376 21.38 21.34 -3.09
C PRO A 376 20.63 20.76 -1.89
N TRP A 377 20.62 19.43 -1.74
CA TRP A 377 20.00 18.77 -0.59
C TRP A 377 20.69 19.11 0.73
N THR A 378 22.02 19.21 0.75
CA THR A 378 22.80 19.61 1.93
C THR A 378 22.46 21.05 2.33
N ASN A 379 22.35 21.95 1.35
CA ASN A 379 21.92 23.33 1.59
C ASN A 379 20.50 23.41 2.16
N ALA A 380 19.59 22.55 1.70
CA ALA A 380 18.23 22.48 2.23
C ALA A 380 18.23 22.05 3.71
N ILE A 381 19.04 21.05 4.09
CA ILE A 381 19.18 20.59 5.48
C ILE A 381 19.82 21.66 6.37
N VAL A 382 20.88 22.33 5.88
CA VAL A 382 21.54 23.44 6.58
C VAL A 382 20.56 24.59 6.81
N LYS A 383 19.77 24.97 5.78
CA LYS A 383 18.74 26.03 5.89
C LYS A 383 17.61 25.65 6.85
N ALA A 384 17.30 24.36 6.97
CA ALA A 384 16.35 23.85 7.95
C ALA A 384 16.90 23.83 9.39
N GLY A 385 18.16 24.23 9.60
CA GLY A 385 18.76 24.41 10.91
C GLY A 385 19.59 23.22 11.40
N PHE A 386 20.12 22.41 10.49
CA PHE A 386 21.04 21.30 10.78
C PHE A 386 22.38 21.50 10.03
N PRO A 387 23.24 22.45 10.49
CA PRO A 387 24.43 22.87 9.76
C PRO A 387 25.54 21.82 9.69
N ASP A 388 25.59 20.92 10.68
CA ASP A 388 26.66 19.93 10.91
C ASP A 388 26.30 18.54 10.36
N VAL A 389 25.37 18.47 9.41
CA VAL A 389 24.99 17.19 8.77
C VAL A 389 26.18 16.58 8.02
N ASN A 390 26.39 15.28 8.22
CA ASN A 390 27.52 14.56 7.64
C ASN A 390 27.24 14.21 6.16
N GLU A 391 28.00 14.80 5.24
CA GLU A 391 27.86 14.60 3.80
C GLU A 391 28.16 13.15 3.36
N ASP A 392 29.14 12.49 3.99
CA ASP A 392 29.52 11.11 3.68
C ASP A 392 28.38 10.14 4.02
N ARG A 393 27.61 10.44 5.07
CA ARG A 393 26.40 9.67 5.44
C ARG A 393 25.19 10.02 4.58
N LEU A 394 25.11 11.23 4.02
CA LEU A 394 24.03 11.63 3.12
C LEU A 394 24.18 11.03 1.72
N GLN A 395 25.41 10.88 1.23
CA GLN A 395 25.67 10.50 -0.16
C GLN A 395 25.04 9.15 -0.56
N PRO A 396 25.14 8.06 0.23
CA PRO A 396 24.48 6.80 -0.10
C PRO A 396 22.97 6.93 -0.18
N VAL A 397 22.36 7.64 0.77
CA VAL A 397 20.91 7.89 0.83
C VAL A 397 20.44 8.62 -0.42
N MET A 398 21.08 9.73 -0.78
CA MET A 398 20.70 10.52 -1.96
C MET A 398 20.90 9.76 -3.26
N THR A 399 21.97 8.96 -3.37
CA THR A 399 22.22 8.09 -4.53
C THR A 399 21.12 7.05 -4.70
N TYR A 400 20.70 6.44 -3.60
CA TYR A 400 19.61 5.46 -3.59
C TYR A 400 18.25 6.08 -3.94
N LEU A 401 17.97 7.27 -3.44
CA LEU A 401 16.74 8.00 -3.79
C LEU A 401 16.71 8.42 -5.26
N GLU A 402 17.84 8.79 -5.85
CA GLU A 402 17.95 9.06 -7.30
C GLU A 402 17.66 7.80 -8.12
N PHE A 403 18.18 6.64 -7.70
CA PHE A 403 17.85 5.35 -8.31
C PHE A 403 16.35 5.02 -8.21
N CYS A 404 15.75 5.20 -7.02
CA CYS A 404 14.33 4.99 -6.79
C CYS A 404 13.47 5.92 -7.64
N LEU A 405 13.81 7.21 -7.72
CA LEU A 405 13.12 8.20 -8.56
C LEU A 405 13.04 7.70 -10.00
N ASN A 406 14.16 7.22 -10.55
CA ASN A 406 14.20 6.65 -11.90
C ASN A 406 13.26 5.44 -12.04
N GLN A 407 13.19 4.54 -11.05
CA GLN A 407 12.26 3.41 -11.13
C GLN A 407 10.79 3.81 -11.00
N ILE A 408 10.47 4.84 -10.20
CA ILE A 408 9.10 5.32 -9.97
C ILE A 408 8.50 5.93 -11.25
N VAL A 409 9.29 6.70 -12.01
CA VAL A 409 8.82 7.43 -13.19
C VAL A 409 8.86 6.63 -14.49
N LYS A 410 9.31 5.37 -14.45
CA LYS A 410 9.40 4.50 -15.63
C LYS A 410 8.02 4.11 -16.16
N ASP A 411 7.83 4.26 -17.46
CA ASP A 411 6.61 3.86 -18.17
C ASP A 411 6.79 2.49 -18.84
N ASN A 412 6.58 1.43 -18.06
CA ASN A 412 6.74 0.05 -18.52
C ASN A 412 5.42 -0.72 -18.62
N GLU A 413 4.31 -0.17 -18.12
CA GLU A 413 3.08 -0.94 -17.89
C GLU A 413 2.43 -1.41 -19.20
N LEU A 414 2.26 -0.50 -20.16
CA LEU A 414 1.74 -0.84 -21.48
C LEU A 414 2.73 -1.75 -22.23
N GLY A 415 4.03 -1.51 -22.10
CA GLY A 415 5.08 -2.35 -22.67
C GLY A 415 4.96 -3.81 -22.20
N GLY A 416 4.83 -4.03 -20.89
CA GLY A 416 4.67 -5.37 -20.32
C GLY A 416 3.38 -6.08 -20.75
N ILE A 417 2.29 -5.34 -20.96
CA ILE A 417 1.06 -5.91 -21.56
C ILE A 417 1.34 -6.37 -22.99
N MET A 418 2.03 -5.55 -23.78
CA MET A 418 2.35 -5.87 -25.17
C MET A 418 3.29 -7.07 -25.30
N GLU A 419 4.33 -7.16 -24.46
CA GLU A 419 5.22 -8.34 -24.39
C GLU A 419 4.41 -9.62 -24.14
N LEU A 420 3.49 -9.58 -23.17
CA LEU A 420 2.64 -10.72 -22.84
C LEU A 420 1.71 -11.10 -24.00
N LEU A 421 1.04 -10.13 -24.62
CA LEU A 421 0.13 -10.38 -25.74
C LEU A 421 0.88 -10.86 -27.01
N ASN A 422 2.16 -10.53 -27.15
CA ASN A 422 3.03 -11.05 -28.21
C ASN A 422 3.58 -12.47 -27.92
N GLY A 423 3.25 -13.05 -26.75
CA GLY A 423 3.77 -14.35 -26.33
C GLY A 423 5.24 -14.32 -25.90
N GLU A 424 5.75 -13.15 -25.50
CA GLU A 424 7.11 -12.96 -25.04
C GLU A 424 7.26 -13.23 -23.53
N PHE A 425 8.51 -13.33 -23.07
CA PHE A 425 8.81 -13.57 -21.65
C PHE A 425 8.73 -12.26 -20.86
N LEU A 426 7.64 -12.09 -20.10
CA LEU A 426 7.48 -10.97 -19.17
C LEU A 426 8.37 -11.15 -17.94
N MET A 427 9.29 -10.20 -17.73
CA MET A 427 10.28 -10.25 -16.65
C MET A 427 9.62 -10.32 -15.26
N PRO A 428 10.05 -11.23 -14.37
CA PRO A 428 9.50 -11.34 -13.03
C PRO A 428 9.96 -10.20 -12.10
N ALA A 429 9.16 -9.93 -11.06
CA ALA A 429 9.48 -8.95 -10.02
C ALA A 429 8.85 -9.32 -8.68
N PRO A 430 9.42 -8.92 -7.53
CA PRO A 430 8.69 -9.00 -6.28
C PRO A 430 7.49 -8.04 -6.32
N GLY A 431 6.34 -8.50 -5.84
CA GLY A 431 5.22 -7.63 -5.49
C GLY A 431 5.28 -7.30 -3.99
N GLY A 432 4.85 -6.11 -3.60
CA GLY A 432 5.01 -5.62 -2.24
C GLY A 432 4.78 -4.12 -2.12
N ASP A 433 5.14 -3.59 -0.97
CA ASP A 433 5.06 -2.15 -0.71
C ASP A 433 6.31 -1.46 -1.30
N PRO A 434 6.17 -0.54 -2.28
CA PRO A 434 7.30 0.09 -2.96
C PRO A 434 8.10 1.05 -2.05
N ILE A 435 7.55 1.46 -0.90
CA ILE A 435 8.25 2.28 0.08
C ILE A 435 9.18 1.40 0.91
N ARG A 436 8.66 0.27 1.40
CA ARG A 436 9.47 -0.69 2.18
C ARG A 436 10.47 -1.42 1.30
N ASN A 437 10.06 -1.88 0.12
CA ASN A 437 10.91 -2.57 -0.84
C ASN A 437 10.83 -1.93 -2.24
N PRO A 438 11.76 -1.01 -2.58
CA PRO A 438 11.83 -0.42 -3.91
C PRO A 438 12.12 -1.38 -5.06
N ASP A 439 12.54 -2.63 -4.82
CA ASP A 439 12.73 -3.65 -5.88
C ASP A 439 11.40 -4.04 -6.55
N VAL A 440 10.27 -3.69 -5.94
CA VAL A 440 8.94 -3.78 -6.56
C VAL A 440 8.87 -2.91 -7.82
N LEU A 441 9.64 -1.83 -7.87
CA LEU A 441 9.75 -0.91 -9.01
C LEU A 441 10.87 -1.36 -9.97
N PRO A 442 10.74 -1.08 -11.28
CA PRO A 442 9.61 -0.46 -11.94
C PRO A 442 8.43 -1.45 -12.07
N THR A 443 7.24 -0.90 -12.34
CA THR A 443 6.04 -1.71 -12.66
C THR A 443 6.10 -2.21 -14.11
N GLY A 444 5.03 -2.83 -14.60
CA GLY A 444 5.01 -3.49 -15.91
C GLY A 444 5.69 -4.86 -15.93
N ARG A 445 5.87 -5.50 -14.76
CA ARG A 445 6.57 -6.79 -14.62
C ARG A 445 5.65 -7.88 -14.10
N ASN A 446 6.04 -9.13 -14.30
CA ASN A 446 5.30 -10.30 -13.84
C ASN A 446 5.50 -10.53 -12.34
N MET A 447 4.69 -9.90 -11.51
CA MET A 447 4.97 -9.89 -10.07
C MET A 447 4.80 -11.26 -9.39
N HIS A 448 5.52 -11.50 -8.31
CA HIS A 448 5.41 -12.69 -7.46
C HIS A 448 5.43 -12.34 -5.97
N ALA A 449 5.05 -13.28 -5.12
CA ALA A 449 5.22 -13.20 -3.67
C ALA A 449 6.70 -13.47 -3.28
N LEU A 450 6.93 -14.33 -2.29
CA LEU A 450 8.26 -14.72 -1.81
C LEU A 450 8.30 -16.23 -1.53
N ASP A 451 9.49 -16.76 -1.22
CA ASP A 451 9.62 -18.14 -0.72
C ASP A 451 8.96 -18.23 0.66
N PRO A 452 7.91 -19.04 0.87
CA PRO A 452 7.27 -19.16 2.18
C PRO A 452 8.22 -19.66 3.28
N SER A 453 9.36 -20.24 2.93
CA SER A 453 10.40 -20.69 3.86
C SER A 453 11.41 -19.60 4.22
N SER A 454 11.34 -18.41 3.61
CA SER A 454 12.25 -17.29 3.92
C SER A 454 11.69 -16.33 4.99
N ILE A 455 10.49 -16.61 5.52
CA ILE A 455 9.83 -15.80 6.54
C ILE A 455 9.51 -16.63 7.80
N PRO A 456 9.47 -16.01 9.00
CA PRO A 456 9.89 -14.64 9.29
C PRO A 456 11.40 -14.43 9.20
N THR A 457 11.83 -13.26 8.72
CA THR A 457 13.27 -12.88 8.76
C THR A 457 13.69 -12.48 10.18
N ALA A 458 15.00 -12.45 10.45
CA ALA A 458 15.52 -12.01 11.75
C ALA A 458 15.10 -10.57 12.09
N ALA A 459 15.12 -9.67 11.10
CA ALA A 459 14.64 -8.29 11.26
C ALA A 459 13.14 -8.25 11.60
N ALA A 460 12.31 -9.07 10.93
CA ALA A 460 10.90 -9.16 11.24
C ALA A 460 10.64 -9.66 12.66
N VAL A 461 11.45 -10.61 13.16
CA VAL A 461 11.37 -11.10 14.54
C VAL A 461 11.69 -9.99 15.54
N GLU A 462 12.80 -9.27 15.35
CA GLU A 462 13.21 -8.18 16.24
C GLU A 462 12.15 -7.06 16.33
N VAL A 463 11.62 -6.64 15.18
CA VAL A 463 10.53 -5.65 15.12
C VAL A 463 9.30 -6.17 15.85
N SER A 464 8.97 -7.44 15.66
CA SER A 464 7.77 -8.07 16.24
C SER A 464 7.85 -8.20 17.75
N GLU A 465 9.02 -8.50 18.31
CA GLU A 465 9.21 -8.51 19.77
C GLU A 465 8.95 -7.13 20.37
N ALA A 466 9.43 -6.07 19.73
CA ALA A 466 9.17 -4.70 20.17
C ALA A 466 7.68 -4.32 20.06
N VAL A 467 6.99 -4.75 19.00
CA VAL A 467 5.55 -4.52 18.81
C VAL A 467 4.72 -5.29 19.85
N VAL A 468 5.02 -6.58 20.07
CA VAL A 468 4.34 -7.42 21.05
C VAL A 468 4.53 -6.88 22.46
N ARG A 469 5.74 -6.43 22.82
CA ARG A 469 5.98 -5.81 24.12
C ARG A 469 5.10 -4.59 24.33
N LYS A 470 5.04 -3.67 23.36
CA LYS A 470 4.18 -2.48 23.43
C LYS A 470 2.69 -2.84 23.49
N LEU A 471 2.26 -3.85 22.73
CA LEU A 471 0.88 -4.33 22.76
C LEU A 471 0.52 -4.84 24.17
N LEU A 472 1.37 -5.68 24.75
CA LEU A 472 1.14 -6.26 26.08
C LEU A 472 1.21 -5.20 27.19
N GLU A 473 2.16 -4.27 27.12
CA GLU A 473 2.24 -3.12 28.03
C GLU A 473 0.95 -2.30 27.98
N LYS A 474 0.47 -1.95 26.78
CA LYS A 474 -0.77 -1.19 26.62
C LYS A 474 -1.99 -1.95 27.13
N LEU A 475 -2.11 -3.24 26.82
CA LEU A 475 -3.23 -4.06 27.29
C LEU A 475 -3.21 -4.27 28.81
N ALA A 476 -2.02 -4.38 29.41
CA ALA A 476 -1.89 -4.45 30.86
C ALA A 476 -2.25 -3.11 31.52
N ASP A 477 -1.78 -1.98 30.99
CA ASP A 477 -2.13 -0.64 31.47
C ASP A 477 -3.65 -0.42 31.46
N ASP A 478 -4.34 -0.88 30.42
CA ASP A 478 -5.80 -0.81 30.28
C ASP A 478 -6.55 -1.82 31.17
N ASN A 479 -5.84 -2.78 31.77
CA ASN A 479 -6.39 -3.88 32.56
C ASN A 479 -5.71 -4.02 33.94
N ASN A 480 -5.49 -2.90 34.64
CA ASN A 480 -4.95 -2.85 36.02
C ASN A 480 -3.60 -3.56 36.22
N GLY A 481 -2.76 -3.60 35.19
CA GLY A 481 -1.46 -4.26 35.19
C GLY A 481 -1.51 -5.76 34.90
N GLU A 482 -2.68 -6.34 34.61
CA GLU A 482 -2.81 -7.76 34.27
C GLU A 482 -2.73 -8.00 32.76
N PHE A 483 -1.86 -8.93 32.36
CA PHE A 483 -1.77 -9.34 30.96
C PHE A 483 -3.05 -10.07 30.49
N PRO A 484 -3.42 -9.94 29.21
CA PRO A 484 -4.52 -10.70 28.64
C PRO A 484 -4.19 -12.20 28.60
N GLU A 485 -5.13 -13.05 29.03
CA GLU A 485 -4.98 -14.51 28.92
C GLU A 485 -5.07 -15.01 27.47
N SER A 486 -5.74 -14.27 26.58
CA SER A 486 -5.95 -14.66 25.19
C SER A 486 -6.08 -13.45 24.27
N ILE A 487 -5.44 -13.53 23.10
CA ILE A 487 -5.50 -12.52 22.05
C ILE A 487 -5.96 -13.21 20.76
N ALA A 488 -7.06 -12.75 20.18
CA ALA A 488 -7.49 -13.16 18.86
C ALA A 488 -6.71 -12.37 17.79
N PHE A 489 -6.08 -13.08 16.85
CA PHE A 489 -5.21 -12.48 15.83
C PHE A 489 -5.63 -12.92 14.43
N THR A 490 -5.52 -12.03 13.44
CA THR A 490 -5.77 -12.35 12.03
C THR A 490 -4.46 -12.23 11.25
N LEU A 491 -4.10 -13.27 10.52
CA LEU A 491 -2.91 -13.27 9.67
C LEU A 491 -3.33 -13.19 8.20
N TRP A 492 -2.81 -12.21 7.47
CA TRP A 492 -3.00 -12.11 6.02
C TRP A 492 -1.72 -12.45 5.27
N GLY A 493 -1.88 -12.98 4.05
CA GLY A 493 -0.72 -13.20 3.18
C GLY A 493 -0.07 -11.88 2.75
N THR A 494 -0.88 -10.84 2.51
CA THR A 494 -0.42 -9.56 1.95
C THR A 494 0.59 -8.85 2.84
N ASP A 495 0.33 -8.72 4.14
CA ASP A 495 1.23 -8.03 5.06
C ASP A 495 2.46 -8.89 5.37
N ASN A 496 2.32 -10.21 5.50
CA ASN A 496 3.46 -11.11 5.71
C ASN A 496 4.43 -11.10 4.53
N ILE A 497 3.93 -10.98 3.28
CA ILE A 497 4.80 -10.80 2.11
C ILE A 497 5.53 -9.45 2.18
N LYS A 498 4.82 -8.37 2.51
CA LYS A 498 5.37 -6.99 2.53
C LYS A 498 6.36 -6.73 3.66
N THR A 499 6.21 -7.45 4.77
CA THR A 499 6.99 -7.25 6.01
C THR A 499 7.96 -8.40 6.27
N TYR A 500 8.04 -9.36 5.36
CA TYR A 500 8.81 -10.59 5.55
C TYR A 500 8.46 -11.35 6.84
N GLY A 501 7.18 -11.34 7.22
CA GLY A 501 6.64 -12.15 8.31
C GLY A 501 6.51 -11.44 9.67
N GLU A 502 6.39 -10.11 9.74
CA GLU A 502 6.24 -9.41 11.04
C GLU A 502 5.00 -9.91 11.81
N SER A 503 3.81 -9.92 11.21
CA SER A 503 2.61 -10.36 11.93
C SER A 503 2.64 -11.85 12.34
N LEU A 504 3.24 -12.71 11.51
CA LEU A 504 3.53 -14.10 11.87
C LEU A 504 4.49 -14.19 13.07
N ALA A 505 5.57 -13.41 13.07
CA ALA A 505 6.52 -13.35 14.18
C ALA A 505 5.91 -12.78 15.47
N GLN A 506 4.94 -11.86 15.38
CA GLN A 506 4.19 -11.37 16.55
C GLN A 506 3.41 -12.50 17.22
N VAL A 507 2.74 -13.36 16.44
CA VAL A 507 2.03 -14.54 16.99
C VAL A 507 3.00 -15.51 17.66
N LEU A 508 4.14 -15.78 17.03
CA LEU A 508 5.19 -16.64 17.62
C LEU A 508 5.72 -16.05 18.93
N ALA A 509 6.01 -14.75 18.96
CA ALA A 509 6.48 -14.06 20.16
C ALA A 509 5.45 -14.08 21.29
N LEU A 510 4.15 -13.91 21.00
CA LEU A 510 3.08 -13.98 22.01
C LEU A 510 3.09 -15.31 22.75
N VAL A 511 3.26 -16.43 22.04
CA VAL A 511 3.28 -17.79 22.61
C VAL A 511 4.67 -18.23 23.10
N GLY A 512 5.68 -17.36 23.06
CA GLY A 512 7.04 -17.68 23.51
C GLY A 512 7.75 -18.68 22.60
N VAL A 513 7.64 -18.51 21.28
CA VAL A 513 8.27 -19.36 20.28
C VAL A 513 9.18 -18.54 19.38
N ARG A 514 10.37 -19.07 19.05
CA ARG A 514 11.26 -18.48 18.03
C ARG A 514 11.33 -19.33 16.77
N PRO A 515 11.31 -18.72 15.57
CA PRO A 515 11.59 -19.43 14.32
C PRO A 515 13.08 -19.80 14.22
N VAL A 516 13.38 -20.97 13.66
CA VAL A 516 14.75 -21.48 13.50
C VAL A 516 15.02 -21.82 12.05
N SER A 517 16.02 -21.13 11.48
CA SER A 517 16.51 -21.39 10.14
C SER A 517 17.44 -22.61 10.08
N ASP A 518 17.41 -23.34 8.97
CA ASP A 518 18.44 -24.31 8.64
C ASP A 518 19.72 -23.64 8.10
N SER A 519 20.73 -24.44 7.76
CA SER A 519 22.01 -23.95 7.22
C SER A 519 21.89 -23.22 5.88
N LEU A 520 20.76 -23.35 5.19
CA LEU A 520 20.47 -22.67 3.92
C LEU A 520 19.62 -21.40 4.13
N GLY A 521 19.30 -21.06 5.38
CA GLY A 521 18.49 -19.89 5.73
C GLY A 521 16.98 -20.16 5.69
N ARG A 522 16.53 -21.39 5.46
CA ARG A 522 15.09 -21.71 5.40
C ARG A 522 14.53 -21.88 6.81
N VAL A 523 13.52 -21.10 7.14
CA VAL A 523 12.72 -21.22 8.37
C VAL A 523 11.78 -22.41 8.23
N ASN A 524 12.16 -23.53 8.82
CA ASN A 524 11.38 -24.79 8.76
C ASN A 524 11.19 -25.46 10.13
N LYS A 525 11.68 -24.83 11.19
CA LYS A 525 11.59 -25.29 12.58
C LYS A 525 11.22 -24.13 13.49
N VAL A 526 10.71 -24.48 14.66
CA VAL A 526 10.41 -23.54 15.75
C VAL A 526 10.91 -24.13 17.07
N GLU A 527 11.32 -23.27 17.99
CA GLU A 527 11.77 -23.65 19.33
C GLU A 527 11.05 -22.85 20.41
N LEU A 528 10.76 -23.49 21.54
CA LEU A 528 10.17 -22.82 22.70
C LEU A 528 11.23 -21.96 23.41
N ILE A 529 10.82 -20.76 23.79
CA ILE A 529 11.59 -19.84 24.62
C ILE A 529 11.30 -20.20 26.10
N PRO A 530 12.33 -20.49 26.91
CA PRO A 530 12.14 -20.71 28.35
C PRO A 530 11.45 -19.51 29.02
N LEU A 531 10.62 -19.75 30.03
CA LEU A 531 9.88 -18.69 30.74
C LEU A 531 10.82 -17.67 31.38
N GLU A 532 12.00 -18.10 31.82
CA GLU A 532 13.04 -17.23 32.37
C GLU A 532 13.56 -16.23 31.34
N GLU A 533 13.60 -16.61 30.06
CA GLU A 533 13.99 -15.73 28.95
C GLU A 533 12.81 -14.89 28.47
N LEU A 534 11.59 -15.46 28.44
CA LEU A 534 10.39 -14.77 27.99
C LEU A 534 9.97 -13.61 28.91
N GLY A 535 10.18 -13.77 30.23
CA GLY A 535 10.00 -12.72 31.22
C GLY A 535 8.54 -12.34 31.53
N ARG A 536 7.58 -13.21 31.20
CA ARG A 536 6.14 -13.04 31.45
C ARG A 536 5.39 -14.35 31.41
#